data_AF-A0AAD2E5H4-F1
#
_entry.id   AF-A0AAD2E5H4-F1
#
_cell.length_a   1.000
_cell.length_b   1.000
_cell.length_c   1.000
_cell.angle_alpha   90.00
_cell.angle_beta   90.00
_cell.angle_gamma   90.00
#
_symmetry.space_group_name_H-M   'P 1'
#
loop_
_entity.id
_entity.type
_entity.pdbx_description
1 polymer ?
#
loop_
_entity_poly.entity_id
_entity_poly.type
_entity_poly.pdbx_seq_one_letter_code
_entity_poly.pdbx_strand_id
1 'polypeptide(L)'
;MLQKLGITMKSEEKDLIGKALMKRVIQTWLPVSDALLEMMIFHLPSPAKAQKYRVENLYEGPMDDPYANGLKVKIMGSNYVIGEKKDSYIKSVQMTAIWMGKKQETVDDVPCGNTVAMVGLDQYITTNATLTNEKEVDAHPIRAMKFSISLVVRVAVQCKVASNLPKLVEGLKCLAKSDPMVVCTIEESGEHIIAGARGLHLEICWKDLQEKFMGGAEIVKSDLVVSFCETVPERCCLTVMSKYPNKHNRLYVEARPMEEGLAEAIDDGSIGQRDDPKIRSKFYPRSFGWDKELAKKIWCFVMNRVPNIRELCV
;
A
#
# COMPACT_ATOMS: atom_id res chain seq x y z
N MET A 1 45.52 -26.41 -13.68
CA MET A 1 44.83 -25.10 -13.75
C MET A 1 44.42 -24.62 -12.36
N LEU A 2 43.56 -25.36 -11.62
CA LEU A 2 43.05 -24.97 -10.28
C LEU A 2 44.12 -24.54 -9.27
N GLN A 3 45.25 -25.25 -9.16
CA GLN A 3 46.36 -24.87 -8.28
C GLN A 3 46.99 -23.51 -8.63
N LYS A 4 46.99 -23.08 -9.90
CA LYS A 4 47.47 -21.75 -10.31
C LYS A 4 46.49 -20.63 -9.96
N LEU A 5 45.24 -20.97 -9.61
CA LEU A 5 44.18 -20.05 -9.19
C LEU A 5 44.03 -20.01 -7.65
N GLY A 6 44.93 -20.66 -6.90
CA GLY A 6 44.86 -20.73 -5.43
C GLY A 6 43.77 -21.65 -4.86
N ILE A 7 43.08 -22.41 -5.71
CA ILE A 7 41.91 -23.21 -5.32
C ILE A 7 42.35 -24.55 -4.71
N THR A 8 42.26 -24.67 -3.39
CA THR A 8 42.42 -25.93 -2.65
C THR A 8 41.06 -26.63 -2.52
N MET A 9 40.96 -27.85 -3.05
CA MET A 9 39.75 -28.68 -2.99
C MET A 9 40.01 -30.00 -2.25
N LYS A 10 39.02 -30.46 -1.48
CA LYS A 10 39.08 -31.76 -0.78
C LYS A 10 39.00 -32.91 -1.78
N SER A 11 39.37 -34.14 -1.35
CA SER A 11 39.38 -35.30 -2.25
C SER A 11 38.00 -35.58 -2.84
N GLU A 12 36.98 -35.65 -1.97
CA GLU A 12 35.56 -35.87 -2.32
C GLU A 12 34.99 -34.84 -3.31
N GLU A 13 35.55 -33.62 -3.36
CA GLU A 13 35.08 -32.57 -4.25
C GLU A 13 35.65 -32.68 -5.67
N LYS A 14 36.71 -33.48 -5.86
CA LYS A 14 37.31 -33.76 -7.17
C LYS A 14 36.56 -34.85 -7.93
N ASP A 15 35.82 -35.70 -7.22
CA ASP A 15 35.00 -36.77 -7.79
C ASP A 15 33.66 -36.25 -8.35
N LEU A 16 33.33 -34.97 -8.10
CA LEU A 16 32.19 -34.29 -8.70
C LEU A 16 32.41 -34.07 -10.20
N ILE A 17 31.35 -34.24 -11.00
CA ILE A 17 31.39 -34.09 -12.47
C ILE A 17 30.46 -32.97 -12.95
N GLY A 18 30.84 -32.30 -14.02
CA GLY A 18 30.01 -31.32 -14.74
C GLY A 18 29.61 -30.11 -13.89
N LYS A 19 28.30 -29.79 -13.86
CA LYS A 19 27.77 -28.57 -13.23
C LYS A 19 28.05 -28.50 -11.72
N ALA A 20 28.15 -29.64 -11.03
CA ALA A 20 28.45 -29.69 -9.59
C ALA A 20 29.90 -29.26 -9.30
N LEU A 21 30.86 -29.80 -10.07
CA LEU A 21 32.27 -29.42 -9.98
C LEU A 21 32.47 -27.94 -10.30
N MET A 22 31.89 -27.48 -11.42
CA MET A 22 31.98 -26.08 -11.84
C MET A 22 31.42 -25.13 -10.77
N LYS A 23 30.28 -25.47 -10.15
CA LYS A 23 29.70 -24.69 -9.04
C LYS A 23 30.65 -24.62 -7.84
N ARG A 24 31.29 -25.73 -7.44
CA ARG A 24 32.26 -25.73 -6.33
C ARG A 24 33.51 -24.92 -6.65
N VAL A 25 34.10 -25.10 -7.83
CA VAL A 25 35.25 -24.31 -8.29
C VAL A 25 34.93 -22.81 -8.26
N ILE A 26 33.76 -22.39 -8.75
CA ILE A 26 33.34 -20.98 -8.73
C ILE A 26 33.11 -20.47 -7.30
N GLN A 27 32.49 -21.26 -6.42
CA GLN A 27 32.27 -20.88 -5.02
C GLN A 27 33.56 -20.65 -4.24
N THR A 28 34.62 -21.40 -4.53
CA THR A 28 35.94 -21.23 -3.89
C THR A 28 36.76 -20.12 -4.56
N TRP A 29 36.58 -19.88 -5.86
CA TRP A 29 37.35 -18.90 -6.62
C TRP A 29 36.81 -17.46 -6.55
N LEU A 30 35.49 -17.31 -6.42
CA LEU A 30 34.79 -16.02 -6.38
C LEU A 30 34.00 -15.90 -5.07
N PRO A 31 34.45 -15.07 -4.09
CA PRO A 31 33.70 -14.77 -2.88
C PRO A 31 32.55 -13.80 -3.20
N VAL A 32 31.53 -14.30 -3.89
CA VAL A 32 30.36 -13.51 -4.32
C VAL A 32 29.59 -12.96 -3.12
N SER A 33 29.60 -13.66 -1.97
CA SER A 33 29.03 -13.15 -0.71
C SER A 33 29.65 -11.83 -0.29
N ASP A 34 30.97 -11.73 -0.39
CA ASP A 34 31.76 -10.66 0.19
C ASP A 34 31.70 -9.44 -0.74
N ALA A 35 31.82 -9.68 -2.05
CA ALA A 35 31.61 -8.64 -3.07
C ALA A 35 30.17 -8.07 -3.03
N LEU A 36 29.14 -8.90 -2.83
CA LEU A 36 27.76 -8.41 -2.66
C LEU A 36 27.59 -7.64 -1.34
N LEU A 37 28.19 -8.11 -0.25
CA LEU A 37 28.13 -7.44 1.05
C LEU A 37 28.82 -6.08 1.01
N GLU A 38 30.01 -5.98 0.41
CA GLU A 38 30.71 -4.71 0.17
C GLU A 38 29.86 -3.76 -0.69
N MET A 39 29.33 -4.24 -1.82
CA MET A 39 28.44 -3.44 -2.67
C MET A 39 27.21 -2.94 -1.90
N MET A 40 26.62 -3.76 -1.03
CA MET A 40 25.52 -3.34 -0.16
C MET A 40 25.97 -2.30 0.87
N ILE A 41 27.13 -2.47 1.52
CA ILE A 41 27.66 -1.53 2.52
C ILE A 41 28.01 -0.17 1.89
N PHE A 42 28.60 -0.16 0.69
CA PHE A 42 29.01 1.09 0.03
C PHE A 42 27.86 1.84 -0.66
N HIS A 43 26.87 1.12 -1.22
CA HIS A 43 25.79 1.76 -1.99
C HIS A 43 24.46 1.90 -1.23
N LEU A 44 24.17 1.08 -0.21
CA LEU A 44 22.95 1.24 0.59
C LEU A 44 23.25 2.11 1.83
N PRO A 45 22.56 3.25 2.02
CA PRO A 45 22.74 4.06 3.21
C PRO A 45 22.23 3.32 4.45
N SER A 46 23.00 3.40 5.55
CA SER A 46 22.58 2.86 6.85
C SER A 46 21.24 3.47 7.30
N PRO A 47 20.42 2.77 8.10
CA PRO A 47 19.11 3.27 8.54
C PRO A 47 19.16 4.68 9.14
N ALA A 48 20.17 4.99 9.96
CA ALA A 48 20.37 6.31 10.56
C ALA A 48 20.65 7.43 9.54
N LYS A 49 21.30 7.12 8.40
CA LYS A 49 21.47 8.07 7.28
C LYS A 49 20.21 8.12 6.42
N ALA A 50 19.55 6.98 6.21
CA ALA A 50 18.36 6.85 5.38
C ALA A 50 17.12 7.53 5.97
N GLN A 51 16.96 7.48 7.30
CA GLN A 51 15.80 8.06 8.00
C GLN A 51 15.64 9.55 7.72
N LYS A 52 16.73 10.31 7.65
CA LYS A 52 16.70 11.78 7.48
C LYS A 52 15.92 12.26 6.25
N TYR A 53 16.03 11.56 5.12
CA TYR A 53 15.28 11.89 3.89
C TYR A 53 14.02 11.02 3.70
N ARG A 54 13.87 9.94 4.47
CA ARG A 54 12.67 9.10 4.45
C ARG A 54 11.53 9.69 5.28
N VAL A 55 11.82 10.30 6.43
CA VAL A 55 10.80 10.90 7.31
C VAL A 55 10.00 11.96 6.54
N GLU A 56 10.66 12.82 5.77
CA GLU A 56 10.00 13.83 4.91
C GLU A 56 8.94 13.27 3.94
N ASN A 57 9.14 12.03 3.47
CA ASN A 57 8.25 11.39 2.50
C ASN A 57 7.22 10.44 3.14
N LEU A 58 7.53 9.89 4.32
CA LEU A 58 6.76 8.84 4.98
C LEU A 58 5.96 9.31 6.19
N TYR A 59 6.35 10.39 6.86
CA TYR A 59 5.67 10.88 8.05
C TYR A 59 4.64 11.97 7.66
N GLU A 60 3.39 11.84 8.13
CA GLU A 60 2.35 12.83 7.82
C GLU A 60 2.30 14.03 8.78
N GLY A 61 3.09 13.99 9.87
CA GLY A 61 3.17 15.06 10.87
C GLY A 61 4.22 16.12 10.58
N PRO A 62 4.24 17.20 11.38
CA PRO A 62 5.25 18.25 11.27
C PRO A 62 6.65 17.71 11.63
N MET A 63 7.69 18.26 10.99
CA MET A 63 9.08 17.77 11.19
C MET A 63 9.70 18.19 12.53
N ASP A 64 9.12 19.19 13.20
CA ASP A 64 9.50 19.65 14.54
C ASP A 64 8.91 18.77 15.66
N ASP A 65 8.16 17.72 15.30
CA ASP A 65 7.47 16.84 16.23
C ASP A 65 8.45 15.91 16.99
N PRO A 66 8.41 15.85 18.33
CA PRO A 66 9.15 14.86 19.14
C PRO A 66 9.03 13.41 18.64
N TYR A 67 7.90 13.03 18.03
CA TYR A 67 7.66 11.67 17.56
C TYR A 67 8.52 11.24 16.36
N ALA A 68 9.21 12.17 15.70
CA ALA A 68 10.25 11.84 14.72
C ALA A 68 11.44 11.07 15.35
N ASN A 69 11.59 11.08 16.68
CA ASN A 69 12.75 10.55 17.41
C ASN A 69 12.48 9.34 18.35
N GLY A 70 11.28 8.73 18.33
CA GLY A 70 10.94 7.50 19.09
C GLY A 70 10.52 7.71 20.56
N LEU A 71 9.97 6.74 21.32
CA LEU A 71 9.72 5.29 21.10
C LEU A 71 8.60 4.76 22.05
N LYS A 72 8.13 3.51 21.86
CA LYS A 72 7.00 2.73 22.48
C LYS A 72 5.67 2.77 21.69
N VAL A 73 4.65 1.94 22.06
CA VAL A 73 3.62 1.42 21.11
C VAL A 73 2.13 1.46 21.58
N LYS A 74 1.23 1.75 20.60
CA LYS A 74 -0.23 1.99 20.49
C LYS A 74 -0.46 1.96 18.97
N ILE A 75 -1.55 1.34 18.52
CA ILE A 75 -1.78 1.03 17.10
C ILE A 75 -2.67 2.11 16.50
N MET A 76 -2.22 2.72 15.42
CA MET A 76 -2.99 3.66 14.58
C MET A 76 -3.21 3.02 13.21
N GLY A 77 -4.47 2.75 12.87
CA GLY A 77 -4.86 2.19 11.58
C GLY A 77 -4.72 3.19 10.42
N SER A 78 -4.85 2.67 9.20
CA SER A 78 -4.67 3.45 7.95
C SER A 78 -5.54 4.70 7.81
N ASN A 79 -6.67 4.78 8.54
CA ASN A 79 -7.62 5.89 8.49
C ASN A 79 -7.60 6.76 9.76
N TYR A 80 -6.60 6.61 10.63
CA TYR A 80 -6.53 7.37 11.88
C TYR A 80 -6.38 8.87 11.63
N VAL A 81 -7.29 9.66 12.20
CA VAL A 81 -7.24 11.14 12.19
C VAL A 81 -7.18 11.64 13.64
N ILE A 82 -6.29 12.60 13.87
CA ILE A 82 -6.01 13.18 15.19
C ILE A 82 -7.30 13.72 15.82
N GLY A 83 -7.56 13.36 17.08
CA GLY A 83 -8.76 13.73 17.82
C GLY A 83 -9.90 12.70 17.77
N GLU A 84 -9.94 11.80 16.79
CA GLU A 84 -10.86 10.65 16.82
C GLU A 84 -10.25 9.47 17.59
N LYS A 85 -11.11 8.64 18.22
CA LYS A 85 -10.72 7.35 18.82
C LYS A 85 -10.92 6.15 17.87
N LYS A 86 -11.53 6.36 16.70
CA LYS A 86 -11.69 5.33 15.67
C LYS A 86 -10.31 4.94 15.13
N ASP A 87 -10.12 3.66 14.76
CA ASP A 87 -8.83 3.10 14.33
C ASP A 87 -7.65 3.27 15.31
N SER A 88 -7.91 3.58 16.59
CA SER A 88 -6.89 3.56 17.65
C SER A 88 -7.09 2.37 18.59
N TYR A 89 -6.06 1.52 18.71
CA TYR A 89 -6.10 0.31 19.53
C TYR A 89 -4.91 0.23 20.48
N ILE A 90 -5.18 -0.06 21.76
CA ILE A 90 -4.16 -0.26 22.80
C ILE A 90 -4.10 -1.75 23.12
N LYS A 91 -2.97 -2.39 22.77
CA LYS A 91 -2.71 -3.82 22.99
C LYS A 91 -1.23 -4.06 23.26
N SER A 92 -0.94 -5.01 24.14
CA SER A 92 0.40 -5.56 24.35
C SER A 92 0.80 -6.49 23.20
N VAL A 93 2.03 -6.38 22.74
CA VAL A 93 2.65 -7.38 21.85
C VAL A 93 2.84 -8.68 22.64
N GLN A 94 2.50 -9.82 22.06
CA GLN A 94 2.63 -11.13 22.73
C GLN A 94 4.04 -11.71 22.59
N MET A 95 4.66 -11.54 21.43
CA MET A 95 6.00 -12.05 21.13
C MET A 95 6.62 -11.25 19.98
N THR A 96 7.92 -11.01 20.07
CA THR A 96 8.77 -10.43 19.02
C THR A 96 9.72 -11.50 18.48
N ALA A 97 9.86 -11.57 17.15
CA ALA A 97 10.72 -12.54 16.49
C ALA A 97 11.45 -11.95 15.28
N ILE A 98 12.68 -12.40 15.06
CA ILE A 98 13.48 -12.08 13.88
C ILE A 98 13.43 -13.28 12.92
N TRP A 99 13.16 -13.00 11.64
CA TRP A 99 13.07 -14.01 10.59
C TRP A 99 14.38 -14.12 9.82
N MET A 100 15.07 -15.25 9.98
CA MET A 100 16.25 -15.64 9.20
C MET A 100 15.85 -16.67 8.13
N GLY A 101 15.07 -16.22 7.16
CA GLY A 101 14.55 -17.02 6.05
C GLY A 101 13.56 -18.09 6.53
N LYS A 102 14.05 -19.32 6.76
CA LYS A 102 13.24 -20.44 7.28
C LYS A 102 13.30 -20.60 8.80
N LYS A 103 14.22 -19.92 9.47
CA LYS A 103 14.34 -19.95 10.94
C LYS A 103 13.69 -18.70 11.52
N GLN A 104 12.95 -18.90 12.61
CA GLN A 104 12.47 -17.81 13.47
C GLN A 104 13.23 -17.89 14.80
N GLU A 105 13.74 -16.75 15.26
CA GLU A 105 14.32 -16.62 16.60
C GLU A 105 13.52 -15.57 17.38
N THR A 106 13.06 -15.96 18.56
CA THR A 106 12.32 -15.09 19.48
C THR A 106 13.31 -14.21 20.23
N VAL A 107 13.04 -12.90 20.29
CA VAL A 107 13.93 -11.91 20.91
C VAL A 107 13.10 -10.99 21.79
N ASP A 108 13.55 -10.76 23.03
CA ASP A 108 12.80 -10.00 24.03
C ASP A 108 12.65 -8.51 23.65
N ASP A 109 13.73 -7.89 23.14
CA ASP A 109 13.77 -6.48 22.74
C ASP A 109 14.49 -6.31 21.39
N VAL A 110 13.99 -5.39 20.55
CA VAL A 110 14.59 -5.06 19.25
C VAL A 110 14.83 -3.55 19.14
N PRO A 111 16.07 -3.09 18.86
CA PRO A 111 16.37 -1.67 18.73
C PRO A 111 15.87 -1.09 17.39
N CYS A 112 15.77 0.24 17.34
CA CYS A 112 15.32 0.97 16.15
C CYS A 112 16.20 0.69 14.91
N GLY A 113 15.57 0.73 13.72
CA GLY A 113 16.22 0.47 12.43
C GLY A 113 16.22 -0.99 11.96
N ASN A 114 15.83 -1.94 12.82
CA ASN A 114 15.68 -3.35 12.48
C ASN A 114 14.26 -3.71 12.03
N THR A 115 14.13 -4.75 11.20
CA THR A 115 12.85 -5.37 10.85
C THR A 115 12.52 -6.48 11.85
N VAL A 116 11.32 -6.47 12.42
CA VAL A 116 10.84 -7.44 13.42
C VAL A 116 9.45 -7.94 13.05
N ALA A 117 9.16 -9.21 13.32
CA ALA A 117 7.80 -9.74 13.30
C ALA A 117 7.20 -9.69 14.72
N MET A 118 5.96 -9.23 14.81
CA MET A 118 5.22 -9.12 16.08
C MET A 118 3.98 -10.01 16.04
N VAL A 119 3.77 -10.76 17.11
CA VAL A 119 2.60 -11.64 17.28
C VAL A 119 1.58 -10.99 18.22
N GLY A 120 0.30 -11.18 17.92
CA GLY A 120 -0.84 -10.68 18.70
C GLY A 120 -1.48 -9.38 18.20
N LEU A 121 -0.87 -8.68 17.23
CA LEU A 121 -1.42 -7.43 16.69
C LEU A 121 -2.30 -7.59 15.43
N ASP A 122 -2.27 -8.76 14.80
CA ASP A 122 -2.91 -9.04 13.50
C ASP A 122 -4.37 -8.58 13.42
N GLN A 123 -5.19 -8.83 14.45
CA GLN A 123 -6.62 -8.50 14.45
C GLN A 123 -6.93 -7.00 14.22
N TYR A 124 -5.98 -6.11 14.52
CA TYR A 124 -6.16 -4.65 14.49
C TYR A 124 -5.52 -3.99 13.27
N ILE A 125 -4.74 -4.74 12.49
CA ILE A 125 -4.02 -4.25 11.32
C ILE A 125 -4.74 -4.74 10.08
N THR A 126 -5.08 -3.84 9.16
CA THR A 126 -5.60 -4.20 7.84
C THR A 126 -4.45 -4.42 6.86
N THR A 127 -3.94 -3.37 6.22
CA THR A 127 -2.85 -3.49 5.24
C THR A 127 -1.58 -2.78 5.70
N ASN A 128 -1.73 -1.70 6.47
CA ASN A 128 -0.65 -1.04 7.19
C ASN A 128 -1.19 -0.51 8.53
N ALA A 129 -0.28 -0.24 9.46
CA ALA A 129 -0.57 0.42 10.73
C ALA A 129 0.71 1.08 11.25
N THR A 130 0.56 2.17 11.99
CA THR A 130 1.66 2.86 12.67
C THR A 130 1.63 2.54 14.16
N LEU A 131 2.82 2.37 14.75
CA LEU A 131 3.01 1.96 16.14
C LEU A 131 3.80 3.06 16.88
N THR A 132 3.13 3.81 17.77
CA THR A 132 3.67 4.97 18.56
C THR A 132 3.18 4.88 20.01
N ASN A 133 3.64 5.60 21.03
CA ASN A 133 3.41 5.22 22.45
C ASN A 133 1.96 5.47 22.99
N GLU A 134 1.44 4.65 23.94
CA GLU A 134 0.09 4.80 24.55
C GLU A 134 -0.11 6.19 25.16
N LYS A 135 0.93 6.71 25.81
CA LYS A 135 0.91 8.03 26.46
C LYS A 135 0.95 9.18 25.45
N GLU A 136 1.19 8.90 24.17
CA GLU A 136 1.35 9.91 23.13
C GLU A 136 0.02 10.12 22.40
N VAL A 137 -0.48 11.34 22.55
CA VAL A 137 -1.79 11.76 22.00
C VAL A 137 -1.61 12.36 20.62
N ASP A 138 -0.51 13.08 20.38
CA ASP A 138 -0.30 13.92 19.20
C ASP A 138 0.48 13.21 18.07
N ALA A 139 0.69 11.90 18.19
CA ALA A 139 1.47 11.13 17.22
C ALA A 139 0.73 10.91 15.89
N HIS A 140 1.40 11.26 14.79
CA HIS A 140 0.88 11.12 13.42
C HIS A 140 1.16 9.74 12.81
N PRO A 141 0.26 9.20 11.95
CA PRO A 141 0.52 7.98 11.21
C PRO A 141 1.59 8.17 10.12
N ILE A 142 2.22 7.06 9.75
CA ILE A 142 3.03 6.92 8.53
C ILE A 142 2.08 6.86 7.33
N ARG A 143 2.42 7.60 6.28
CA ARG A 143 1.67 7.69 5.03
C ARG A 143 1.44 6.31 4.43
N ALA A 144 0.17 5.99 4.18
CA ALA A 144 -0.19 4.73 3.53
C ALA A 144 0.51 4.61 2.16
N MET A 145 1.07 3.42 1.88
CA MET A 145 1.81 3.16 0.65
C MET A 145 0.96 3.50 -0.59
N LYS A 146 1.46 4.42 -1.43
CA LYS A 146 0.95 4.61 -2.79
C LYS A 146 1.53 3.49 -3.67
N PHE A 147 0.67 2.82 -4.42
CA PHE A 147 1.09 1.86 -5.43
C PHE A 147 0.88 2.47 -6.82
N SER A 148 1.89 2.37 -7.69
CA SER A 148 1.84 2.89 -9.06
C SER A 148 0.92 2.11 -10.00
N ILE A 149 0.19 1.10 -9.51
CA ILE A 149 -0.65 0.21 -10.30
C ILE A 149 -2.07 0.25 -9.73
N SER A 150 -3.03 0.65 -10.57
CA SER A 150 -4.46 0.63 -10.21
C SER A 150 -5.04 -0.79 -10.29
N LEU A 151 -6.00 -1.08 -9.42
CA LEU A 151 -6.68 -2.38 -9.35
C LEU A 151 -7.84 -2.42 -10.34
N VAL A 152 -7.55 -2.77 -11.59
CA VAL A 152 -8.52 -2.68 -12.69
C VAL A 152 -9.42 -3.92 -12.78
N VAL A 153 -8.89 -5.11 -12.48
CA VAL A 153 -9.59 -6.37 -12.71
C VAL A 153 -10.41 -6.77 -11.48
N ARG A 154 -11.68 -7.09 -11.64
CA ARG A 154 -12.64 -7.48 -10.60
C ARG A 154 -13.20 -8.88 -10.89
N VAL A 155 -13.41 -9.67 -9.85
CA VAL A 155 -14.08 -10.99 -9.89
C VAL A 155 -15.08 -11.06 -8.75
N ALA A 156 -16.32 -11.43 -9.04
CA ALA A 156 -17.31 -11.78 -8.04
C ALA A 156 -17.07 -13.21 -7.55
N VAL A 157 -17.19 -13.42 -6.24
CA VAL A 157 -16.83 -14.65 -5.53
C VAL A 157 -17.96 -15.04 -4.61
N GLN A 158 -18.46 -16.26 -4.76
CA GLN A 158 -19.61 -16.78 -4.00
C GLN A 158 -19.32 -18.18 -3.46
N CYS A 159 -19.76 -18.48 -2.23
CA CYS A 159 -19.73 -19.85 -1.70
C CYS A 159 -20.74 -20.73 -2.43
N LYS A 160 -20.36 -21.96 -2.84
CA LYS A 160 -21.37 -22.96 -3.26
C LYS A 160 -22.32 -23.36 -2.13
N VAL A 161 -21.83 -23.33 -0.89
CA VAL A 161 -22.58 -23.71 0.32
C VAL A 161 -22.71 -22.50 1.23
N ALA A 162 -23.95 -22.04 1.46
CA ALA A 162 -24.23 -20.85 2.27
C ALA A 162 -23.64 -20.93 3.70
N SER A 163 -23.58 -22.12 4.29
CA SER A 163 -22.98 -22.33 5.62
C SER A 163 -21.49 -21.98 5.71
N ASN A 164 -20.78 -21.89 4.59
CA ASN A 164 -19.36 -21.50 4.55
C ASN A 164 -19.15 -19.98 4.36
N LEU A 165 -20.23 -19.18 4.24
CA LEU A 165 -20.13 -17.72 4.07
C LEU A 165 -19.29 -17.01 5.16
N PRO A 166 -19.38 -17.35 6.47
CA PRO A 166 -18.53 -16.73 7.49
C PRO A 166 -17.03 -16.99 7.24
N LYS A 167 -16.67 -18.21 6.80
CA LYS A 167 -15.30 -18.59 6.47
C LYS A 167 -14.79 -17.86 5.23
N LEU A 168 -15.65 -17.60 4.24
CA LEU A 168 -15.29 -16.77 3.09
C LEU A 168 -15.03 -15.32 3.53
N VAL A 169 -15.88 -14.74 4.38
CA VAL A 169 -15.68 -13.37 4.88
C VAL A 169 -14.40 -13.25 5.72
N GLU A 170 -14.08 -14.23 6.55
CA GLU A 170 -12.80 -14.29 7.27
C GLU A 170 -11.61 -14.48 6.32
N GLY A 171 -11.73 -15.39 5.35
CA GLY A 171 -10.70 -15.64 4.33
C GLY A 171 -10.42 -14.42 3.46
N LEU A 172 -11.45 -13.68 3.04
CA LEU A 172 -11.32 -12.42 2.29
C LEU A 172 -10.64 -11.31 3.11
N LYS A 173 -10.90 -11.25 4.42
CA LYS A 173 -10.18 -10.35 5.33
C LYS A 173 -8.71 -10.74 5.46
N CYS A 174 -8.41 -12.02 5.64
CA CYS A 174 -7.04 -12.53 5.70
C CYS A 174 -6.29 -12.33 4.37
N LEU A 175 -6.97 -12.49 3.23
CA LEU A 175 -6.41 -12.23 1.90
C LEU A 175 -6.00 -10.75 1.75
N ALA A 176 -6.89 -9.81 2.09
CA ALA A 176 -6.63 -8.37 2.02
C ALA A 176 -5.56 -7.86 3.00
N LYS A 177 -5.23 -8.65 4.05
CA LYS A 177 -4.06 -8.43 4.90
C LYS A 177 -2.78 -8.99 4.28
N SER A 178 -2.87 -10.16 3.67
CA SER A 178 -1.72 -10.88 3.11
C SER A 178 -1.17 -10.23 1.83
N ASP A 179 -2.03 -9.60 1.04
CA ASP A 179 -1.67 -8.96 -0.21
C ASP A 179 -2.24 -7.52 -0.29
N PRO A 180 -1.38 -6.48 -0.31
CA PRO A 180 -1.84 -5.09 -0.40
C PRO A 180 -2.37 -4.70 -1.79
N MET A 181 -2.20 -5.56 -2.80
CA MET A 181 -2.74 -5.39 -4.15
C MET A 181 -4.08 -6.10 -4.36
N VAL A 182 -4.73 -6.53 -3.28
CA VAL A 182 -6.08 -7.07 -3.30
C VAL A 182 -7.01 -6.16 -2.49
N VAL A 183 -8.10 -5.73 -3.11
CA VAL A 183 -9.18 -4.99 -2.42
C VAL A 183 -10.45 -5.82 -2.49
N CYS A 184 -10.88 -6.31 -1.32
CA CYS A 184 -12.13 -7.05 -1.15
C CYS A 184 -13.26 -6.06 -0.82
N THR A 185 -14.26 -5.98 -1.69
CA THR A 185 -15.47 -5.13 -1.51
C THR A 185 -16.72 -6.00 -1.45
N ILE A 186 -17.74 -5.55 -0.72
CA ILE A 186 -19.08 -6.15 -0.74
C ILE A 186 -19.97 -5.13 -1.43
N GLU A 187 -20.65 -5.53 -2.52
CA GLU A 187 -21.60 -4.65 -3.20
C GLU A 187 -23.00 -4.77 -2.59
N GLU A 188 -23.89 -3.81 -2.88
CA GLU A 188 -25.26 -3.75 -2.35
C GLU A 188 -26.12 -4.96 -2.76
N SER A 189 -25.72 -5.64 -3.84
CA SER A 189 -26.26 -6.95 -4.28
C SER A 189 -26.01 -8.10 -3.30
N GLY A 190 -25.11 -7.91 -2.33
CA GLY A 190 -24.62 -8.96 -1.43
C GLY A 190 -23.46 -9.79 -2.02
N GLU A 191 -22.97 -9.46 -3.22
CA GLU A 191 -21.84 -10.14 -3.84
C GLU A 191 -20.50 -9.67 -3.25
N HIS A 192 -19.58 -10.62 -3.04
CA HIS A 192 -18.21 -10.33 -2.64
C HIS A 192 -17.33 -10.19 -3.88
N ILE A 193 -16.72 -9.02 -4.07
CA ILE A 193 -15.85 -8.75 -5.21
C ILE A 193 -14.40 -8.60 -4.75
N ILE A 194 -13.52 -9.35 -5.40
CA ILE A 194 -12.08 -9.25 -5.28
C ILE A 194 -11.58 -8.39 -6.45
N ALA A 195 -11.03 -7.22 -6.16
CA ALA A 195 -10.32 -6.38 -7.12
C ALA A 195 -8.80 -6.61 -7.01
N GLY A 196 -8.12 -6.71 -8.14
CA GLY A 196 -6.69 -7.00 -8.23
C GLY A 196 -6.02 -6.37 -9.46
N ALA A 197 -4.68 -6.35 -9.45
CA ALA A 197 -3.90 -5.69 -10.50
C ALA A 197 -3.95 -6.41 -11.87
N ARG A 198 -4.01 -7.75 -11.90
CA ARG A 198 -3.97 -8.59 -13.11
C ARG A 198 -4.76 -9.89 -12.94
N GLY A 199 -5.15 -10.52 -14.05
CA GLY A 199 -5.83 -11.83 -14.04
C GLY A 199 -5.04 -12.94 -13.34
N LEU A 200 -3.76 -13.14 -13.71
CA LEU A 200 -2.88 -14.14 -13.07
C LEU A 200 -2.70 -13.91 -11.57
N HIS A 201 -2.69 -12.64 -11.14
CA HIS A 201 -2.61 -12.29 -9.72
C HIS A 201 -3.87 -12.77 -8.98
N LEU A 202 -5.06 -12.47 -9.51
CA LEU A 202 -6.32 -12.98 -8.97
C LEU A 202 -6.42 -14.52 -8.99
N GLU A 203 -5.82 -15.21 -9.95
CA GLU A 203 -5.75 -16.68 -9.96
C GLU A 203 -4.90 -17.26 -8.81
N ILE A 204 -3.82 -16.56 -8.42
CA ILE A 204 -3.00 -16.96 -7.26
C ILE A 204 -3.76 -16.66 -5.97
N CYS A 205 -4.33 -15.46 -5.84
CA CYS A 205 -5.17 -15.08 -4.70
C CYS A 205 -6.36 -16.03 -4.51
N TRP A 206 -6.96 -16.50 -5.61
CA TRP A 206 -8.02 -17.52 -5.60
C TRP A 206 -7.55 -18.85 -5.00
N LYS A 207 -6.40 -19.37 -5.46
CA LYS A 207 -5.85 -20.63 -4.95
C LYS A 207 -5.51 -20.50 -3.46
N ASP A 208 -4.94 -19.39 -3.05
CA ASP A 208 -4.64 -19.11 -1.64
C ASP A 208 -5.93 -19.02 -0.79
N LEU A 209 -6.98 -18.37 -1.31
CA LEU A 209 -8.30 -18.33 -0.65
C LEU A 209 -8.89 -19.73 -0.46
N GLN A 210 -8.85 -20.58 -1.50
CA GLN A 210 -9.40 -21.92 -1.47
C GLN A 210 -8.58 -22.90 -0.60
N GLU A 211 -7.26 -22.93 -0.78
CA GLU A 211 -6.36 -23.90 -0.11
C GLU A 211 -6.04 -23.51 1.34
N LYS A 212 -5.63 -22.25 1.59
CA LYS A 212 -5.08 -21.82 2.89
C LYS A 212 -6.16 -21.34 3.84
N PHE A 213 -7.13 -20.57 3.33
CA PHE A 213 -8.10 -19.85 4.18
C PHE A 213 -9.44 -20.58 4.32
N MET A 214 -9.94 -21.21 3.26
CA MET A 214 -11.23 -21.93 3.28
C MET A 214 -11.11 -23.46 3.44
N GLY A 215 -9.89 -23.98 3.60
CA GLY A 215 -9.64 -25.40 3.90
C GLY A 215 -10.16 -26.37 2.83
N GLY A 216 -10.10 -25.96 1.56
CA GLY A 216 -10.58 -26.75 0.42
C GLY A 216 -12.08 -26.64 0.11
N ALA A 217 -12.84 -25.80 0.83
CA ALA A 217 -14.26 -25.59 0.51
C ALA A 217 -14.46 -25.02 -0.91
N GLU A 218 -15.49 -25.50 -1.61
CA GLU A 218 -15.74 -25.09 -3.00
C GLU A 218 -16.37 -23.70 -3.11
N ILE A 219 -15.75 -22.87 -3.94
CA ILE A 219 -16.12 -21.49 -4.22
C ILE A 219 -16.47 -21.38 -5.72
N VAL A 220 -17.41 -20.51 -6.08
CA VAL A 220 -17.71 -20.12 -7.47
C VAL A 220 -17.08 -18.75 -7.75
N LYS A 221 -16.43 -18.61 -8.91
CA LYS A 221 -15.97 -17.32 -9.45
C LYS A 221 -16.80 -16.93 -10.66
N SER A 222 -17.04 -15.63 -10.83
CA SER A 222 -17.46 -15.06 -12.10
C SER A 222 -16.31 -15.02 -13.10
N ASP A 223 -16.63 -14.62 -14.34
CA ASP A 223 -15.63 -14.16 -15.29
C ASP A 223 -14.93 -12.87 -14.80
N LEU A 224 -13.77 -12.59 -15.40
CA LEU A 224 -12.96 -11.41 -15.13
C LEU A 224 -13.61 -10.18 -15.76
N VAL A 225 -14.06 -9.23 -14.94
CA VAL A 225 -14.64 -7.95 -15.37
C VAL A 225 -13.61 -6.84 -15.13
N VAL A 226 -13.55 -5.84 -16.01
CA VAL A 226 -12.74 -4.64 -15.79
C VAL A 226 -13.58 -3.53 -15.16
N SER A 227 -12.98 -2.76 -14.26
CA SER A 227 -13.60 -1.52 -13.77
C SER A 227 -13.59 -0.47 -14.87
N PHE A 228 -14.78 0.03 -15.20
CA PHE A 228 -14.93 1.20 -16.06
C PHE A 228 -14.87 2.47 -15.21
N CYS A 229 -14.38 3.56 -15.82
CA CYS A 229 -14.43 4.90 -15.25
C CYS A 229 -15.24 5.79 -16.20
N GLU A 230 -16.05 6.67 -15.65
CA GLU A 230 -16.84 7.63 -16.42
C GLU A 230 -16.04 8.92 -16.64
N THR A 231 -16.26 9.58 -17.78
CA THR A 231 -15.64 10.88 -18.09
C THR A 231 -16.60 11.72 -18.93
N VAL A 232 -16.42 13.05 -18.88
CA VAL A 232 -17.22 14.02 -19.62
C VAL A 232 -16.39 14.53 -20.80
N PRO A 233 -16.76 14.23 -22.07
CA PRO A 233 -15.93 14.59 -23.23
C PRO A 233 -16.04 16.07 -23.61
N GLU A 234 -17.20 16.69 -23.39
CA GLU A 234 -17.49 18.08 -23.77
C GLU A 234 -18.17 18.83 -22.62
N ARG A 235 -18.04 20.16 -22.61
CA ARG A 235 -18.72 21.00 -21.62
C ARG A 235 -20.23 20.81 -21.71
N CYS A 236 -20.88 20.48 -20.60
CA CYS A 236 -22.33 20.31 -20.57
C CYS A 236 -23.03 21.62 -20.96
N CYS A 237 -23.96 21.54 -21.92
CA CYS A 237 -24.68 22.72 -22.43
C CYS A 237 -25.74 23.28 -21.47
N LEU A 238 -26.04 22.58 -20.37
CA LEU A 238 -27.07 22.92 -19.41
C LEU A 238 -26.50 22.93 -17.98
N THR A 239 -26.61 24.07 -17.29
CA THR A 239 -26.36 24.13 -15.85
C THR A 239 -27.50 23.42 -15.12
N VAL A 240 -27.20 22.28 -14.50
CA VAL A 240 -28.20 21.47 -13.79
C VAL A 240 -28.44 22.08 -12.41
N MET A 241 -29.71 22.15 -11.99
CA MET A 241 -30.12 22.73 -10.72
C MET A 241 -30.79 21.68 -9.83
N SER A 242 -30.21 21.44 -8.66
CA SER A 242 -30.76 20.57 -7.62
C SER A 242 -31.31 21.41 -6.46
N LYS A 243 -32.42 20.97 -5.87
CA LYS A 243 -33.03 21.58 -4.68
C LYS A 243 -32.93 20.61 -3.51
N TYR A 244 -32.41 21.06 -2.38
CA TYR A 244 -32.45 20.27 -1.16
C TYR A 244 -33.91 20.12 -0.68
N PRO A 245 -34.30 19.03 0.02
CA PRO A 245 -35.68 18.81 0.48
C PRO A 245 -36.27 19.95 1.31
N ASN A 246 -35.44 20.74 2.01
CA ASN A 246 -35.85 21.95 2.74
C ASN A 246 -36.31 23.12 1.84
N LYS A 247 -36.18 23.03 0.50
CA LYS A 247 -36.49 24.05 -0.52
C LYS A 247 -35.72 25.38 -0.43
N HIS A 248 -34.98 25.64 0.65
CA HIS A 248 -34.17 26.84 0.84
C HIS A 248 -32.86 26.77 0.04
N ASN A 249 -32.20 25.62 0.03
CA ASN A 249 -30.91 25.44 -0.63
C ASN A 249 -31.09 24.98 -2.08
N ARG A 250 -30.42 25.66 -3.02
CA ARG A 250 -30.35 25.27 -4.43
C ARG A 250 -28.89 25.23 -4.87
N LEU A 251 -28.48 24.11 -5.46
CA LEU A 251 -27.14 23.91 -6.02
C LEU A 251 -27.24 23.98 -7.54
N TYR A 252 -26.36 24.73 -8.18
CA TYR A 252 -26.21 24.79 -9.64
C TYR A 252 -24.85 24.20 -9.99
N VAL A 253 -24.82 23.21 -10.88
CA VAL A 253 -23.61 22.48 -11.27
C VAL A 253 -23.50 22.42 -12.79
N GLU A 254 -22.28 22.59 -13.29
CA GLU A 254 -21.93 22.44 -14.69
C GLU A 254 -20.65 21.58 -14.75
N ALA A 255 -20.68 20.53 -15.56
CA ALA A 255 -19.52 19.66 -15.76
C ALA A 255 -18.76 20.04 -17.05
N ARG A 256 -17.43 19.96 -16.99
CA ARG A 256 -16.52 20.17 -18.13
C ARG A 256 -15.39 19.13 -18.10
N PRO A 257 -14.83 18.75 -19.27
CA PRO A 257 -13.59 17.99 -19.31
C PRO A 257 -12.47 18.71 -18.55
N MET A 258 -11.53 17.93 -18.01
CA MET A 258 -10.26 18.46 -17.49
C MET A 258 -9.27 18.67 -18.63
N GLU A 259 -8.35 19.63 -18.44
CA GLU A 259 -7.23 19.83 -19.37
C GLU A 259 -6.31 18.60 -19.37
N GLU A 260 -5.67 18.34 -20.51
CA GLU A 260 -4.75 17.21 -20.68
C GLU A 260 -3.57 17.28 -19.68
N GLY A 261 -3.20 16.14 -19.10
CA GLY A 261 -2.18 16.06 -18.05
C GLY A 261 -2.57 16.58 -16.65
N LEU A 262 -3.70 17.30 -16.49
CA LEU A 262 -4.14 17.77 -15.16
C LEU A 262 -4.49 16.59 -14.24
N ALA A 263 -5.13 15.56 -14.78
CA ALA A 263 -5.53 14.38 -14.03
C ALA A 263 -4.31 13.56 -13.54
N GLU A 264 -3.22 13.53 -14.31
CA GLU A 264 -1.97 12.84 -13.95
C GLU A 264 -1.19 13.61 -12.87
N ALA A 265 -1.06 14.94 -13.03
CA ALA A 265 -0.43 15.81 -12.02
C ALA A 265 -1.15 15.74 -10.65
N ILE A 266 -2.45 15.50 -10.66
CA ILE A 266 -3.29 15.24 -9.48
C ILE A 266 -2.97 13.86 -8.87
N ASP A 267 -2.87 12.78 -9.66
CA ASP A 267 -2.53 11.43 -9.18
C ASP A 267 -1.15 11.35 -8.52
N ASP A 268 -0.14 11.93 -9.18
CA ASP A 268 1.23 12.02 -8.68
C ASP A 268 1.27 12.72 -7.30
N GLY A 269 0.32 13.64 -7.08
CA GLY A 269 0.24 14.44 -5.87
C GLY A 269 1.09 15.70 -5.96
N SER A 270 1.31 16.22 -7.17
CA SER A 270 1.92 17.55 -7.38
C SER A 270 1.03 18.69 -6.87
N ILE A 271 -0.27 18.41 -6.70
CA ILE A 271 -1.25 19.27 -6.05
C ILE A 271 -2.12 18.42 -5.12
N GLY A 272 -2.18 18.75 -3.84
CA GLY A 272 -3.03 18.11 -2.83
C GLY A 272 -4.11 19.04 -2.28
N GLN A 273 -5.17 18.45 -1.69
CA GLN A 273 -6.24 19.20 -1.03
C GLN A 273 -5.78 20.01 0.19
N ARG A 274 -4.64 19.65 0.81
CA ARG A 274 -4.03 20.38 1.93
C ARG A 274 -3.13 21.55 1.51
N ASP A 275 -2.79 21.67 0.22
CA ASP A 275 -1.86 22.72 -0.24
C ASP A 275 -2.45 24.12 -0.16
N ASP A 276 -1.59 25.07 0.21
CA ASP A 276 -1.89 26.49 0.33
C ASP A 276 -2.52 27.05 -0.98
N PRO A 277 -3.67 27.78 -0.92
CA PRO A 277 -4.29 28.38 -2.12
C PRO A 277 -3.34 29.31 -2.90
N LYS A 278 -2.32 29.86 -2.24
CA LYS A 278 -1.24 30.64 -2.86
C LYS A 278 -0.39 29.80 -3.82
N ILE A 279 -0.09 28.54 -3.46
CA ILE A 279 0.69 27.62 -4.30
C ILE A 279 -0.15 27.22 -5.52
N ARG A 280 -1.41 26.82 -5.30
CA ARG A 280 -2.37 26.53 -6.39
C ARG A 280 -2.50 27.69 -7.37
N SER A 281 -2.67 28.92 -6.89
CA SER A 281 -2.78 30.12 -7.72
C SER A 281 -1.53 30.47 -8.55
N LYS A 282 -0.39 29.80 -8.32
CA LYS A 282 0.81 29.87 -9.15
C LYS A 282 0.97 28.67 -10.06
N PHE A 283 0.56 27.48 -9.64
CA PHE A 283 0.71 26.23 -10.41
C PHE A 283 -0.26 26.18 -11.60
N TYR A 284 -1.57 26.29 -11.35
CA TYR A 284 -2.61 26.16 -12.38
C TYR A 284 -2.44 27.11 -13.58
N PRO A 285 -2.12 28.41 -13.40
CA PRO A 285 -1.88 29.31 -14.54
C PRO A 285 -0.59 29.01 -15.31
N ARG A 286 0.43 28.42 -14.66
CA ARG A 286 1.72 28.11 -15.29
C ARG A 286 1.69 26.80 -16.07
N SER A 287 1.00 25.79 -15.54
CA SER A 287 0.97 24.44 -16.12
C SER A 287 -0.19 24.26 -17.11
N PHE A 288 -1.35 24.87 -16.84
CA PHE A 288 -2.60 24.61 -17.58
C PHE A 288 -3.32 25.88 -18.08
N GLY A 289 -2.70 27.06 -17.99
CA GLY A 289 -3.28 28.32 -18.50
C GLY A 289 -4.53 28.82 -17.77
N TRP A 290 -4.88 28.25 -16.62
CA TRP A 290 -6.07 28.63 -15.85
C TRP A 290 -5.98 30.05 -15.28
N ASP A 291 -7.13 30.69 -15.09
CA ASP A 291 -7.20 31.95 -14.35
C ASP A 291 -6.86 31.78 -12.85
N LYS A 292 -6.17 32.80 -12.31
CA LYS A 292 -5.73 32.88 -10.92
C LYS A 292 -6.88 32.96 -9.93
N GLU A 293 -8.05 33.48 -10.32
CA GLU A 293 -9.21 33.52 -9.44
C GLU A 293 -9.92 32.17 -9.37
N LEU A 294 -10.09 31.49 -10.51
CA LEU A 294 -10.62 30.12 -10.55
C LEU A 294 -9.74 29.15 -9.76
N ALA A 295 -8.42 29.22 -9.91
CA ALA A 295 -7.47 28.37 -9.18
C ALA A 295 -7.51 28.54 -7.65
N LYS A 296 -8.08 29.64 -7.13
CA LYS A 296 -8.29 29.87 -5.68
C LYS A 296 -9.66 29.36 -5.19
N LYS A 297 -10.63 29.20 -6.09
CA LYS A 297 -12.01 28.78 -5.77
C LYS A 297 -12.18 27.26 -5.71
N ILE A 298 -11.14 26.49 -6.04
CA ILE A 298 -11.12 25.02 -5.89
C ILE A 298 -11.42 24.61 -4.44
N TRP A 299 -12.58 23.99 -4.20
CA TRP A 299 -13.03 23.55 -2.87
C TRP A 299 -12.46 22.19 -2.47
N CYS A 300 -12.51 21.22 -3.37
CA CYS A 300 -12.06 19.86 -3.11
C CYS A 300 -11.57 19.16 -4.37
N PHE A 301 -10.74 18.15 -4.15
CA PHE A 301 -10.45 17.09 -5.09
C PHE A 301 -11.19 15.87 -4.58
N VAL A 302 -12.14 15.34 -5.34
CA VAL A 302 -12.64 14.00 -5.06
C VAL A 302 -11.58 13.03 -5.57
N MET A 303 -11.10 12.17 -4.67
CA MET A 303 -10.22 11.04 -4.95
C MET A 303 -10.75 9.83 -4.20
N ASN A 304 -11.92 9.32 -4.60
CA ASN A 304 -12.36 8.03 -4.10
C ASN A 304 -11.47 6.95 -4.72
N ARG A 305 -10.85 6.12 -3.88
CA ARG A 305 -10.02 4.98 -4.36
C ARG A 305 -10.86 3.90 -5.05
N VAL A 306 -12.18 3.92 -4.85
CA VAL A 306 -13.19 3.12 -5.54
C VAL A 306 -14.50 3.92 -5.55
N PRO A 307 -15.13 4.20 -6.70
CA PRO A 307 -14.53 4.30 -8.04
C PRO A 307 -13.63 5.55 -8.15
N ASN A 308 -12.71 5.57 -9.13
CA ASN A 308 -11.77 6.67 -9.42
C ASN A 308 -12.46 7.92 -9.99
N ILE A 309 -13.43 8.48 -9.25
CA ILE A 309 -14.06 9.76 -9.53
C ILE A 309 -13.00 10.84 -9.33
N ARG A 310 -12.59 11.47 -10.42
CA ARG A 310 -11.71 12.66 -10.43
C ARG A 310 -12.59 13.88 -10.65
N GLU A 311 -13.17 14.39 -9.57
CA GLU A 311 -13.94 15.63 -9.61
C GLU A 311 -13.14 16.77 -8.99
N LEU A 312 -13.08 17.89 -9.72
CA LEU A 312 -12.49 19.14 -9.26
C LEU A 312 -13.62 20.16 -9.13
N CYS A 313 -14.09 20.37 -7.90
CA CYS A 313 -15.14 21.36 -7.63
C CYS A 313 -14.51 22.76 -7.51
N VAL A 314 -15.01 23.71 -8.29
CA VAL A 314 -14.52 25.10 -8.46
C VAL A 314 -15.66 26.10 -8.25
#